data_AF-A0A806LBV0-F1
#
_entry.id   AF-A0A806LBV0-F1
#
_cell.length_a   1.000
_cell.length_b   1.000
_cell.length_c   1.000
_cell.angle_alpha   90.00
_cell.angle_beta   90.00
_cell.angle_gamma   90.00
#
_symmetry.space_group_name_H-M   'P 1'
#
loop_
_entity.id
_entity.type
_entity.pdbx_description
1 polymer ?
#
loop_
_entity_poly.entity_id
_entity_poly.type
_entity_poly.pdbx_seq_one_letter_code
_entity_poly.pdbx_strand_id
1 'polypeptide(L)'
;MSNETKRDVLKKALDFFVMYGIEQSINYDLKRYQYLSEYDDALPDDLPVIPKAVGEHIRWCKGEGGVGNVSDAMDYTQGDVAAWLYDERNSDAFARAWLLGIWRVEETGEIVTLEEEK
;
A
#
# COMPACT_ATOMS: atom_id res chain seq x y z
N MET A 1 9.10 -8.57 -5.22
CA MET A 1 7.72 -8.05 -5.22
C MET A 1 7.47 -7.34 -6.55
N SER A 2 6.33 -7.55 -7.20
CA SER A 2 5.96 -6.75 -8.38
C SER A 2 5.40 -5.39 -7.91
N ASN A 3 5.59 -4.33 -8.70
CA ASN A 3 4.98 -3.01 -8.43
C ASN A 3 3.55 -2.91 -8.97
N GLU A 4 2.91 -4.05 -9.28
CA GLU A 4 1.58 -4.08 -9.88
C GLU A 4 0.53 -3.81 -8.83
N THR A 5 -0.49 -3.06 -9.21
CA THR A 5 -1.65 -2.88 -8.34
C THR A 5 -2.68 -3.98 -8.57
N LYS A 6 -3.59 -4.13 -7.61
CA LYS A 6 -4.73 -5.05 -7.71
C LYS A 6 -5.55 -4.81 -9.00
N ARG A 7 -5.68 -3.56 -9.44
CA ARG A 7 -6.31 -3.20 -10.73
C ARG A 7 -5.52 -3.67 -11.95
N ASP A 8 -4.20 -3.63 -11.91
CA ASP A 8 -3.38 -4.12 -13.01
C ASP A 8 -3.55 -5.63 -13.19
N VAL A 9 -3.53 -6.39 -12.10
CA VAL A 9 -3.81 -7.84 -12.13
C VAL A 9 -5.21 -8.12 -12.64
N LEU A 10 -6.21 -7.35 -12.18
CA LEU A 10 -7.59 -7.51 -12.65
C LEU A 10 -7.73 -7.23 -14.15
N LYS A 11 -7.07 -6.20 -14.68
CA LYS A 11 -7.07 -5.89 -16.12
C LYS A 11 -6.43 -7.03 -16.92
N LYS A 12 -5.28 -7.56 -16.48
CA LYS A 12 -4.64 -8.70 -17.14
C LYS A 12 -5.53 -9.94 -17.15
N ALA A 13 -6.20 -10.23 -16.03
CA ALA A 13 -7.13 -11.35 -15.94
C ALA A 13 -8.31 -11.15 -16.89
N LEU A 14 -8.89 -9.94 -16.94
CA LEU A 14 -9.98 -9.61 -17.84
C LEU A 14 -9.56 -9.75 -19.30
N ASP A 15 -8.42 -9.20 -19.69
CA ASP A 15 -7.89 -9.29 -21.05
C ASP A 15 -7.68 -10.74 -21.47
N PHE A 16 -7.15 -11.58 -20.56
CA PHE A 16 -7.03 -13.02 -20.79
C PHE A 16 -8.40 -13.68 -21.03
N PHE A 17 -9.38 -13.47 -20.13
CA PHE A 17 -10.68 -14.12 -20.26
C PHE A 17 -11.49 -13.62 -21.46
N VAL A 18 -11.35 -12.35 -21.84
CA VAL A 18 -12.00 -11.77 -23.03
C VAL A 18 -11.32 -12.27 -24.31
N MET A 19 -9.99 -12.33 -24.36
CA MET A 19 -9.24 -12.67 -25.58
C MET A 19 -9.29 -14.16 -25.93
N TYR A 20 -9.30 -15.06 -24.93
CA TYR A 20 -9.38 -16.51 -25.16
C TYR A 20 -10.83 -17.01 -25.29
N GLY A 21 -11.83 -16.16 -25.01
CA GLY A 21 -13.23 -16.56 -24.95
C GLY A 21 -13.53 -17.51 -23.79
N ILE A 22 -14.82 -17.71 -23.49
CA ILE A 22 -15.27 -18.68 -22.46
C ILE A 22 -15.10 -20.13 -22.96
N GLU A 23 -14.55 -20.36 -24.15
CA GLU A 23 -14.21 -21.71 -24.59
C GLU A 23 -13.09 -22.25 -23.71
N GLN A 24 -13.46 -23.26 -22.91
CA GLN A 24 -12.67 -23.85 -21.84
C GLN A 24 -11.28 -24.27 -22.33
N SER A 25 -10.32 -23.34 -22.24
CA SER A 25 -8.92 -23.73 -22.32
C SER A 25 -8.68 -24.74 -21.19
N ILE A 26 -7.93 -25.79 -21.48
CA ILE A 26 -7.53 -26.86 -20.53
C ILE A 26 -6.76 -26.26 -19.33
N ASN A 27 -6.45 -24.96 -19.37
CA ASN A 27 -5.67 -24.19 -18.40
C ASN A 27 -6.51 -23.11 -17.67
N TYR A 28 -7.83 -23.06 -17.83
CA TYR A 28 -8.66 -22.01 -17.22
C TYR A 28 -8.50 -21.93 -15.70
N ASP A 29 -8.62 -23.08 -15.01
CA ASP A 29 -8.49 -23.13 -13.56
C ASP A 29 -7.08 -22.76 -13.09
N LEU A 30 -6.04 -23.26 -13.77
CA LEU A 30 -4.65 -22.94 -13.44
C LEU A 30 -4.36 -21.44 -13.63
N LYS A 31 -4.83 -20.83 -14.71
CA LYS A 31 -4.71 -19.38 -14.93
C LYS A 31 -5.51 -18.56 -13.94
N ARG A 32 -6.71 -19.00 -13.57
CA ARG A 32 -7.51 -18.37 -12.52
C ARG A 32 -6.77 -18.39 -11.18
N TYR A 33 -6.21 -19.52 -10.77
CA TYR A 33 -5.42 -19.60 -9.53
C TYR A 33 -4.17 -18.73 -9.59
N GLN A 34 -3.51 -18.66 -10.74
CA GLN A 34 -2.38 -17.75 -10.95
C GLN A 34 -2.78 -16.29 -10.70
N TYR A 35 -3.87 -15.81 -11.31
CA TYR A 35 -4.32 -14.42 -11.11
C TYR A 35 -4.79 -14.13 -9.69
N LEU A 36 -5.38 -15.10 -8.98
CA LEU A 36 -5.72 -14.94 -7.57
C LEU A 36 -4.47 -14.75 -6.71
N SER A 37 -3.44 -15.58 -6.94
CA SER A 37 -2.15 -15.44 -6.25
C SER A 37 -1.49 -14.10 -6.57
N GLU A 38 -1.43 -13.71 -7.84
CA GLU A 38 -0.88 -12.40 -8.24
C GLU A 38 -1.67 -11.23 -7.64
N TYR A 39 -2.99 -11.36 -7.51
CA TYR A 39 -3.84 -10.33 -6.92
C TYR A 39 -3.60 -10.18 -5.42
N ASP A 40 -3.42 -11.30 -4.70
CA ASP A 40 -3.12 -11.30 -3.28
C ASP A 40 -1.77 -10.61 -3.01
N ASP A 41 -0.75 -10.89 -3.83
CA ASP A 41 0.59 -10.30 -3.75
C ASP A 41 0.67 -8.85 -4.26
N ALA A 42 -0.33 -8.38 -5.02
CA ALA A 42 -0.33 -7.06 -5.63
C ALA A 42 -0.64 -5.93 -4.65
N LEU A 43 -0.08 -4.76 -4.94
CA LEU A 43 -0.21 -3.54 -4.15
C LEU A 43 -1.64 -2.98 -4.18
N PRO A 44 -2.09 -2.29 -3.12
CA PRO A 44 -3.29 -1.46 -3.18
C PRO A 44 -3.20 -0.42 -4.31
N ASP A 45 -4.33 -0.15 -4.99
CA ASP A 45 -4.38 0.82 -6.10
C ASP A 45 -3.98 2.23 -5.68
N ASP A 46 -4.51 2.69 -4.55
CA ASP A 46 -4.42 4.08 -4.12
C ASP A 46 -3.46 4.23 -2.95
N LEU A 47 -2.22 3.75 -3.09
CA LEU A 47 -1.23 3.88 -2.01
C LEU A 47 -1.12 5.34 -1.54
N PRO A 48 -1.14 5.60 -0.21
CA PRO A 48 -0.95 6.94 0.31
C PRO A 48 0.44 7.43 -0.07
N VAL A 49 0.52 8.68 -0.51
CA VAL A 49 1.78 9.36 -0.82
C VAL A 49 2.08 10.26 0.37
N ILE A 50 3.22 10.03 1.03
CA ILE A 50 3.61 10.80 2.21
C ILE A 50 5.10 11.18 2.12
N PRO A 51 5.51 12.30 2.72
CA PRO A 51 6.92 12.66 2.84
C PRO A 51 7.71 11.59 3.59
N LYS A 52 8.99 11.48 3.27
CA LYS A 52 9.92 10.54 3.92
C LYS A 52 9.91 10.69 5.44
N ALA A 53 9.95 11.92 5.95
CA ALA A 53 9.96 12.20 7.38
C ALA A 53 8.70 11.67 8.10
N VAL A 54 7.55 11.74 7.44
CA VAL A 54 6.28 11.20 7.97
C VAL A 54 6.32 9.68 8.02
N GLY A 55 6.85 9.03 6.97
CA GLY A 55 7.05 7.59 6.95
C GLY A 55 8.06 7.09 7.99
N GLU A 56 9.09 7.87 8.30
CA GLU A 56 10.04 7.61 9.39
C GLU A 56 9.37 7.70 10.76
N HIS A 57 8.51 8.70 10.97
CA HIS A 57 7.70 8.82 12.18
C HIS A 57 6.77 7.62 12.38
N ILE A 58 6.06 7.18 11.33
CA ILE A 58 5.21 5.98 11.39
C ILE A 58 6.04 4.73 11.74
N ARG A 59 7.23 4.57 11.15
CA ARG A 59 8.16 3.47 11.47
C ARG A 59 8.57 3.49 12.93
N TRP A 60 9.01 4.64 13.43
CA TRP A 60 9.40 4.80 14.82
C TRP A 60 8.24 4.47 15.76
N CYS A 61 7.04 5.01 15.51
CA CYS A 61 5.85 4.75 16.31
C CYS A 61 5.49 3.25 16.37
N LYS A 62 5.53 2.52 15.24
CA LYS A 62 5.21 1.08 15.22
C LYS A 62 6.35 0.17 15.71
N GLY A 63 7.57 0.69 15.78
CA GLY A 63 8.75 0.01 16.31
C GLY A 63 9.12 0.49 17.71
N GLU A 64 10.25 1.18 17.83
CA GLU A 64 10.87 1.61 19.10
C GLU A 64 9.96 2.50 19.97
N GLY A 65 9.10 3.31 19.34
CA GLY A 65 8.17 4.20 20.02
C GLY A 65 7.01 3.50 20.70
N GLY A 66 6.70 2.24 20.33
CA GLY A 66 5.68 1.42 21.00
C GLY A 66 4.26 1.99 20.95
N VAL A 67 3.94 2.78 19.93
CA VAL A 67 2.66 3.48 19.78
C VAL A 67 1.64 2.57 19.10
N GLY A 68 0.62 2.16 19.85
CA GLY A 68 -0.33 1.14 19.41
C GLY A 68 -1.53 1.64 18.60
N ASN A 69 -1.80 2.95 18.57
CA ASN A 69 -2.96 3.51 17.89
C ASN A 69 -2.62 4.78 17.09
N VAL A 70 -3.43 5.05 16.06
CA VAL A 70 -3.20 6.14 15.12
C VAL A 70 -3.36 7.52 15.76
N SER A 71 -4.21 7.67 16.78
CA SER A 71 -4.43 8.95 17.47
C SER A 71 -3.17 9.38 18.20
N ASP A 72 -2.60 8.49 19.02
CA ASP A 72 -1.36 8.77 19.74
C ASP A 72 -0.21 9.03 18.76
N ALA A 73 -0.16 8.29 17.64
CA ALA A 73 0.87 8.50 16.62
C ALA A 73 0.77 9.89 15.99
N MET A 74 -0.44 10.41 15.78
CA MET A 74 -0.66 11.79 15.33
C MET A 74 -0.27 12.80 16.42
N ASP A 75 -0.63 12.55 17.67
CA ASP A 75 -0.34 13.45 18.80
C ASP A 75 1.16 13.57 19.13
N TYR A 76 1.95 12.53 18.84
CA TYR A 76 3.41 12.56 19.02
C TYR A 76 4.18 13.26 17.90
N THR A 77 3.52 13.73 16.84
CA THR A 77 4.19 14.45 15.77
C THR A 77 4.78 15.77 16.26
N GLN A 78 5.94 16.15 15.71
CA GLN A 78 6.61 17.42 16.05
C GLN A 78 7.20 18.04 14.78
N GLY A 79 7.46 19.36 14.84
CA GLY A 79 8.13 20.09 13.78
C GLY A 79 7.44 19.93 12.42
N ASP A 80 8.23 19.62 11.40
CA ASP A 80 7.76 19.51 10.01
C ASP A 80 6.74 18.39 9.81
N VAL A 81 6.83 17.29 10.58
CA VAL A 81 5.87 16.18 10.52
C VAL A 81 4.50 16.64 11.02
N ALA A 82 4.45 17.39 12.12
CA ALA A 82 3.21 17.97 12.63
C ALA A 82 2.64 19.02 11.68
N ALA A 83 3.49 19.91 11.17
CA ALA A 83 3.08 20.93 10.21
C ALA A 83 2.47 20.30 8.95
N TRP A 84 3.08 19.24 8.43
CA TRP A 84 2.52 18.49 7.31
C TRP A 84 1.21 17.78 7.67
N LEU A 85 1.14 17.11 8.83
CA LEU A 85 -0.03 16.34 9.25
C LEU A 85 -1.29 17.20 9.37
N TYR A 86 -1.15 18.41 9.92
CA TYR A 86 -2.25 19.33 10.17
C TYR A 86 -2.57 20.25 8.98
N ASP A 87 -1.87 20.09 7.85
CA ASP A 87 -2.29 20.68 6.58
C ASP A 87 -3.51 19.94 6.01
N GLU A 88 -4.32 20.63 5.20
CA GLU A 88 -5.59 20.11 4.72
C GLU A 88 -5.40 18.79 3.95
N ARG A 89 -6.12 17.75 4.39
CA ARG A 89 -6.20 16.39 3.79
C ARG A 89 -5.00 15.46 4.05
N ASN A 90 -3.94 15.91 4.72
CA ASN A 90 -2.79 15.06 5.02
C ASN A 90 -3.05 14.07 6.18
N SER A 91 -3.98 14.40 7.07
CA SER A 91 -4.44 13.48 8.14
C SER A 91 -4.96 12.16 7.59
N ASP A 92 -5.69 12.18 6.47
CA ASP A 92 -6.22 10.98 5.83
C ASP A 92 -5.10 10.14 5.20
N ALA A 93 -4.14 10.81 4.54
CA ALA A 93 -2.97 10.14 3.98
C ALA A 93 -2.13 9.46 5.08
N PHE A 94 -1.91 10.15 6.20
CA PHE A 94 -1.26 9.59 7.38
C PHE A 94 -2.00 8.37 7.92
N ALA A 95 -3.31 8.50 8.19
CA ALA A 95 -4.11 7.44 8.76
C ALA A 95 -4.13 6.19 7.86
N ARG A 96 -4.19 6.39 6.54
CA ARG A 96 -4.11 5.30 5.56
C ARG A 96 -2.74 4.64 5.54
N ALA A 97 -1.65 5.41 5.56
CA ALA A 97 -0.30 4.86 5.61
C ALA A 97 -0.07 4.06 6.91
N TRP A 98 -0.57 4.58 8.04
CA TRP A 98 -0.56 3.89 9.33
C TRP A 98 -1.33 2.57 9.30
N LEU A 99 -2.56 2.60 8.77
CA LEU A 99 -3.45 1.43 8.73
C LEU A 99 -2.91 0.34 7.80
N LEU A 100 -2.51 0.73 6.59
CA LEU A 100 -2.03 -0.19 5.57
C LEU A 100 -0.62 -0.71 5.86
N GLY A 101 0.20 0.07 6.59
CA GLY A 101 1.62 -0.25 6.77
C GLY A 101 2.42 -0.22 5.48
N ILE A 102 1.87 0.39 4.42
CA ILE A 102 2.51 0.56 3.12
C ILE A 102 2.15 1.92 2.52
N TRP A 103 3.13 2.58 1.92
CA TRP A 103 2.98 3.90 1.31
C TRP A 103 4.03 4.15 0.24
N ARG A 104 3.83 5.23 -0.53
CA ARG A 104 4.80 5.77 -1.48
C ARG A 104 5.45 7.01 -0.89
N VAL A 105 6.78 7.09 -0.96
CA VAL A 105 7.57 8.27 -0.57
C VAL A 105 7.38 9.36 -1.61
N GLU A 106 6.96 10.54 -1.19
CA GLU A 106 6.66 11.68 -2.08
C GLU A 106 7.91 12.11 -2.88
N GLU A 107 9.06 12.14 -2.23
CA GLU A 107 10.29 12.69 -2.79
C GLU A 107 10.96 11.77 -3.82
N THR A 108 10.80 10.44 -3.66
CA THR A 108 11.51 9.44 -4.49
C THR A 108 10.58 8.55 -5.29
N GLY A 109 9.30 8.48 -4.93
CA GLY A 109 8.35 7.50 -5.47
C GLY A 109 8.59 6.07 -4.98
N GLU A 110 9.52 5.85 -4.04
CA GLU A 110 9.82 4.55 -3.45
C GLU A 110 8.63 4.01 -2.65
N ILE A 111 8.38 2.71 -2.72
CA ILE A 111 7.31 2.05 -1.97
C ILE A 111 7.92 1.41 -0.72
N VAL A 112 7.40 1.78 0.44
CA VAL A 112 7.85 1.29 1.74
C VAL A 112 6.77 0.42 2.35
N THR A 113 7.12 -0.77 2.82
CA THR A 113 6.23 -1.74 3.49
C THR A 113 6.80 -2.09 4.86
N LEU A 114 5.96 -2.11 5.90
CA LEU A 114 6.36 -2.40 7.28
C LEU A 114 6.35 -3.88 7.66
N GLU A 115 5.71 -4.74 6.85
CA GLU A 115 5.52 -6.15 7.20
C GLU A 115 6.78 -7.03 7.06
N GLU A 116 7.93 -6.49 6.68
CA GLU A 116 9.17 -7.27 6.48
C GLU A 116 10.12 -7.34 7.70
N GLU A 117 9.85 -6.63 8.81
CA GLU A 117 10.72 -6.67 10.01
C GLU A 117 10.12 -7.50 11.17
N LYS A 118 9.82 -8.78 10.93
CA LYS A 118 9.56 -9.77 12.00
C LYS A 118 10.48 -10.98 11.91
#